data_AF-A0A4E0R0H7-F1
#
_entry.id   AF-A0A4E0R0H7-F1
#
_cell.length_a   1.000
_cell.length_b   1.000
_cell.length_c   1.000
_cell.angle_alpha   90.00
_cell.angle_beta   90.00
_cell.angle_gamma   90.00
#
_symmetry.space_group_name_H-M   'P 1'
#
loop_
_entity.id
_entity.type
_entity.pdbx_description
1 polymer ?
#
loop_
_entity_poly.entity_id
_entity_poly.type
_entity_poly.pdbx_seq_one_letter_code
_entity_poly.pdbx_strand_id
1 'polypeptide(L)'
;MTNTDDDMVKKISRMLEIGGTMLAQHCDVCGSPMFRYQGRIMCPVCEGATDPRNKLQQELQPESGTSNRLAPVSAEGDSLSEELNDIQSQAAMEDTVKTDAPSQVPEADSARHPSSQPDSPSATELESLLMEKMISCARSMRSEDDIRKISDHMDMIERGLSIIEKMRKTL
;
A
#
# COMPACT_ATOMS: atom_id res chain seq x y z
N MET A 1 11.97 5.66 -11.98
CA MET A 1 11.00 6.70 -11.57
C MET A 1 10.26 6.17 -10.35
N THR A 2 10.65 6.57 -9.13
CA THR A 2 10.05 6.10 -7.86
C THR A 2 10.14 7.12 -6.70
N ASN A 3 10.59 8.37 -6.94
CA ASN A 3 10.82 9.31 -5.84
C ASN A 3 9.53 9.87 -5.23
N THR A 4 8.42 9.93 -6.00
CA THR A 4 7.17 10.55 -5.54
C THR A 4 6.47 9.74 -4.45
N ASP A 5 6.45 8.41 -4.58
CA ASP A 5 5.84 7.53 -3.58
C ASP A 5 6.64 7.56 -2.28
N ASP A 6 7.97 7.54 -2.37
CA ASP A 6 8.87 7.66 -1.21
C ASP A 6 8.63 8.99 -0.47
N ASP A 7 8.39 10.08 -1.18
CA ASP A 7 8.10 11.38 -0.58
C ASP A 7 6.71 11.44 0.07
N MET A 8 5.71 10.74 -0.47
CA MET A 8 4.42 10.58 0.19
C MET A 8 4.56 9.78 1.49
N VAL A 9 5.29 8.66 1.45
CA VAL A 9 5.55 7.83 2.62
C VAL A 9 6.28 8.65 3.71
N LYS A 10 7.32 9.42 3.35
CA LYS A 10 8.02 10.29 4.32
C LYS A 10 7.09 11.30 4.98
N LYS A 11 6.19 11.94 4.22
CA LYS A 11 5.24 12.93 4.76
C LYS A 11 4.22 12.28 5.71
N ILE A 12 3.73 11.10 5.37
CA ILE A 12 2.80 10.32 6.22
C ILE A 12 3.50 9.88 7.52
N SER A 13 4.70 9.32 7.42
CA SER A 13 5.51 8.91 8.58
C SER A 13 5.76 10.08 9.53
N ARG A 14 6.11 11.26 8.98
CA ARG A 14 6.31 12.47 9.79
C ARG A 14 5.05 12.89 10.54
N MET A 15 3.86 12.78 9.94
CA MET A 15 2.60 13.07 10.64
C MET A 15 2.35 12.11 11.80
N LEU A 16 2.67 10.82 11.64
CA LEU A 16 2.54 9.84 12.71
C LEU A 16 3.54 10.11 13.85
N GLU A 17 4.79 10.44 13.52
CA GLU A 17 5.84 10.77 14.49
C GLU A 17 5.50 11.96 15.40
N ILE A 18 4.80 12.97 14.86
CA ILE A 18 4.36 14.11 15.67
C ILE A 18 3.07 13.83 16.46
N GLY A 19 2.46 12.65 16.33
CA GLY A 19 1.24 12.25 17.02
C GLY A 19 -0.06 12.54 16.24
N GLY A 20 0.01 12.71 14.92
CA GLY A 20 -1.16 12.80 14.06
C GLY A 20 -1.93 11.49 13.99
N THR A 21 -3.25 11.56 14.10
CA THR A 21 -4.13 10.38 13.96
C THR A 21 -4.62 10.26 12.52
N MET A 22 -4.31 9.15 11.86
CA MET A 22 -4.86 8.83 10.53
C MET A 22 -6.37 8.59 10.62
N LEU A 23 -7.12 9.13 9.67
CA LEU A 23 -8.58 8.96 9.54
C LEU A 23 -8.90 8.00 8.39
N ALA A 24 -10.13 7.48 8.37
CA ALA A 24 -10.61 6.60 7.29
C ALA A 24 -10.89 7.34 5.96
N GLN A 25 -10.83 8.67 5.96
CA GLN A 25 -11.07 9.52 4.78
C GLN A 25 -9.75 9.75 4.02
N HIS A 26 -9.83 9.91 2.70
CA HIS A 26 -8.68 10.20 1.84
C HIS A 26 -8.84 11.58 1.18
N CYS A 27 -7.75 12.15 0.69
CA CYS A 27 -7.77 13.40 -0.03
C CYS A 27 -8.26 13.22 -1.45
N ASP A 28 -9.23 14.01 -1.88
CA ASP A 28 -9.76 13.98 -3.25
C ASP A 28 -8.72 14.41 -4.31
N VAL A 29 -7.67 15.14 -3.89
CA VAL A 29 -6.63 15.67 -4.79
C VAL A 29 -5.49 14.67 -5.02
N CYS A 30 -5.00 14.02 -3.95
CA CYS A 30 -3.82 13.15 -4.04
C CYS A 30 -4.05 11.71 -3.59
N GLY A 31 -5.24 11.36 -3.08
CA GLY A 31 -5.57 10.03 -2.59
C GLY A 31 -4.90 9.63 -1.27
N SER A 32 -4.10 10.49 -0.65
CA SER A 32 -3.45 10.21 0.64
C SER A 32 -4.48 10.24 1.79
N PRO A 33 -4.37 9.38 2.81
CA PRO A 33 -5.26 9.41 3.97
C PRO A 33 -5.18 10.75 4.72
N MET A 34 -6.33 11.19 5.22
CA MET A 34 -6.46 12.41 6.02
C MET A 34 -5.95 12.20 7.45
N PHE A 35 -5.42 13.25 8.06
CA PHE A 35 -4.88 13.21 9.42
C PHE A 35 -5.55 14.25 10.30
N ARG A 36 -5.81 13.88 11.55
CA ARG A 36 -6.21 14.81 12.62
C ARG A 36 -5.03 15.10 13.54
N TYR A 37 -4.68 16.37 13.71
CA TYR A 37 -3.63 16.82 14.62
C TYR A 37 -4.03 18.13 15.30
N GLN A 38 -3.91 18.20 16.63
CA GLN A 38 -4.36 19.35 17.44
C GLN A 38 -5.79 19.82 17.09
N GLY A 39 -6.70 18.89 16.79
CA GLY A 39 -8.09 19.17 16.45
C GLY A 39 -8.36 19.63 15.02
N ARG A 40 -7.33 19.76 14.17
CA ARG A 40 -7.47 20.11 12.74
C ARG A 40 -7.30 18.90 11.85
N ILE A 41 -8.10 18.80 10.79
CA ILE A 41 -8.01 17.73 9.77
C ILE A 41 -7.24 18.30 8.57
N MET A 42 -6.21 17.59 8.13
CA MET A 42 -5.33 18.03 7.05
C MET A 42 -4.78 16.86 6.23
N CYS A 43 -4.48 17.14 4.96
CA CYS A 43 -3.79 16.19 4.09
C CYS A 43 -2.26 16.39 4.19
N PRO A 44 -1.48 15.38 4.60
CA PRO A 44 -0.02 15.51 4.76
C PRO A 44 0.73 15.78 3.45
N VAL A 45 0.16 15.35 2.32
CA VAL A 45 0.81 15.42 1.01
C VAL A 45 0.56 16.77 0.34
N CYS A 46 -0.69 17.24 0.37
CA CYS A 46 -1.13 18.51 -0.23
C CYS A 46 -0.80 19.72 0.64
N GLU A 47 -1.10 19.66 1.94
CA GLU A 47 -0.71 20.71 2.89
C GLU A 47 0.66 20.34 3.43
N GLY A 48 1.69 20.87 2.77
CA GLY A 48 3.09 20.60 3.11
C GLY A 48 3.31 20.68 4.61
N ALA A 49 3.90 19.61 5.17
CA ALA A 49 4.15 19.39 6.59
C ALA A 49 4.87 20.59 7.23
N THR A 50 4.11 21.61 7.58
CA THR A 50 4.62 22.71 8.38
C THR A 50 4.62 22.16 9.78
N ASP A 51 5.81 21.88 10.30
CA ASP A 51 5.97 21.38 11.66
C ASP A 51 5.23 22.33 12.62
N PRO A 52 4.13 21.89 13.24
CA PRO A 52 3.33 22.75 14.10
C PRO A 52 4.09 23.13 15.38
N ARG A 53 5.23 22.48 15.69
CA ARG A 53 6.15 22.94 16.74
C ARG A 53 6.85 24.25 16.38
N ASN A 54 6.99 24.55 15.08
CA ASN A 54 7.69 25.75 14.59
C ASN A 54 6.77 26.99 14.50
N LYS A 55 5.44 26.83 14.54
CA LYS A 55 4.51 27.97 14.47
C LYS A 55 4.32 28.72 15.80
N LEU A 56 4.73 28.15 16.93
CA LEU A 56 4.62 28.81 18.24
C LEU A 56 5.68 29.90 18.50
N GLN A 57 6.71 30.02 17.64
CA GLN A 57 7.73 31.08 17.77
C GLN A 57 7.36 32.37 16.99
N GLN A 58 6.27 32.38 16.23
CA GLN A 58 5.91 33.49 15.33
C GLN A 58 4.55 34.14 15.65
N GLU A 59 4.17 34.22 16.94
CA GLU A 59 3.02 35.03 17.40
C GLU A 59 3.34 35.81 18.69
N LEU A 60 4.56 36.33 18.82
CA LEU A 60 4.91 37.32 19.86
C LEU A 60 5.54 38.56 19.22
N GLN A 61 4.67 39.47 18.73
CA GLN A 61 4.93 40.91 18.68
C GLN A 61 3.61 41.69 18.50
N PRO A 62 3.53 42.92 19.04
CA PRO A 62 2.45 43.33 19.94
C PRO A 62 1.28 44.04 19.26
N GLU A 63 0.11 43.84 19.83
CA GLU A 63 -1.04 44.73 19.72
C GLU A 63 -0.77 46.14 20.29
N SER A 64 -1.03 47.15 19.45
CA SER A 64 -1.33 48.55 19.80
C SER A 64 -2.21 49.03 18.65
N GLY A 65 -3.47 49.42 18.78
CA GLY A 65 -4.29 49.81 19.92
C GLY A 65 -5.06 51.04 19.46
N THR A 66 -6.36 50.93 19.19
CA THR A 66 -7.30 52.07 19.32
C THR A 66 -8.75 51.57 19.34
N SER A 67 -9.34 51.83 20.49
CA SER A 67 -10.75 51.80 20.86
C SER A 67 -11.71 52.31 19.78
N ASN A 68 -12.82 51.61 19.53
CA ASN A 68 -14.12 52.19 19.83
C ASN A 68 -15.24 51.16 20.01
N ARG A 69 -16.25 51.65 20.72
CA ARG A 69 -17.27 51.01 21.54
C ARG A 69 -18.55 50.64 20.74
N LEU A 70 -19.35 49.77 21.37
CA LEU A 70 -20.83 49.62 21.32
C LEU A 70 -21.38 48.36 20.59
N ALA A 71 -22.04 47.52 21.40
CA ALA A 71 -22.92 46.40 21.03
C ALA A 71 -24.36 46.92 20.72
N PRO A 72 -25.45 46.11 20.67
CA PRO A 72 -25.65 44.68 20.33
C PRO A 72 -26.84 44.48 19.34
N VAL A 73 -27.03 43.27 18.78
CA VAL A 73 -28.31 42.79 18.18
C VAL A 73 -28.17 41.30 17.88
N SER A 74 -28.77 40.41 18.68
CA SER A 74 -30.03 39.65 18.43
C SER A 74 -29.99 38.82 17.13
N ALA A 75 -30.55 37.63 16.98
CA ALA A 75 -31.10 36.57 17.82
C ALA A 75 -31.54 35.46 16.82
N GLU A 76 -31.76 34.23 17.29
CA GLU A 76 -32.68 33.20 16.73
C GLU A 76 -32.20 32.41 15.49
N GLY A 77 -32.05 31.09 15.64
CA GLY A 77 -32.89 30.11 14.89
C GLY A 77 -32.17 29.68 13.60
N ASP A 78 -32.33 28.52 13.00
CA ASP A 78 -33.25 27.42 13.14
C ASP A 78 -32.60 26.20 12.44
N SER A 79 -33.20 25.05 12.67
CA SER A 79 -32.71 23.71 12.44
C SER A 79 -32.89 23.20 10.99
N LEU A 80 -32.41 21.97 10.75
CA LEU A 80 -32.82 21.03 9.69
C LEU A 80 -32.25 21.26 8.27
N SER A 81 -32.06 20.29 7.40
CA SER A 81 -31.77 18.85 7.36
C SER A 81 -31.69 18.48 5.86
N GLU A 82 -31.38 17.23 5.56
CA GLU A 82 -31.61 16.52 4.28
C GLU A 82 -30.52 16.64 3.19
N GLU A 83 -30.23 15.64 2.34
CA GLU A 83 -30.38 14.17 2.32
C GLU A 83 -29.86 13.74 0.91
N LEU A 84 -29.46 12.46 0.75
CA LEU A 84 -29.37 11.69 -0.53
C LEU A 84 -28.20 12.05 -1.48
N ASN A 85 -27.64 11.21 -2.36
CA ASN A 85 -27.77 9.80 -2.81
C ASN A 85 -26.47 9.53 -3.63
N ASP A 86 -25.77 8.40 -3.51
CA ASP A 86 -25.92 7.18 -4.34
C ASP A 86 -25.03 7.12 -5.61
N ILE A 87 -24.64 5.89 -5.93
CA ILE A 87 -24.17 5.35 -7.22
C ILE A 87 -22.66 5.04 -7.42
N GLN A 88 -22.47 3.72 -7.37
CA GLN A 88 -21.46 2.77 -7.82
C GLN A 88 -21.21 2.74 -9.34
N SER A 89 -20.00 2.31 -9.76
CA SER A 89 -19.64 1.47 -10.96
C SER A 89 -18.34 1.96 -11.61
N GLN A 90 -17.25 1.18 -11.58
CA GLN A 90 -16.85 0.12 -12.52
C GLN A 90 -16.65 0.59 -13.98
N ALA A 91 -15.39 0.52 -14.45
CA ALA A 91 -15.05 0.22 -15.84
C ALA A 91 -13.60 -0.28 -15.94
N ALA A 92 -13.46 -1.57 -16.24
CA ALA A 92 -12.28 -2.15 -16.87
C ALA A 92 -12.34 -1.87 -18.37
N MET A 93 -11.20 -1.64 -19.02
CA MET A 93 -11.07 -1.85 -20.46
C MET A 93 -9.66 -2.32 -20.82
N GLU A 94 -9.64 -3.45 -21.50
CA GLU A 94 -8.56 -4.02 -22.30
C GLU A 94 -8.24 -3.09 -23.47
N ASP A 95 -6.96 -3.03 -23.88
CA ASP A 95 -6.60 -2.52 -25.21
C ASP A 95 -5.67 -3.51 -25.91
N THR A 96 -6.04 -3.80 -27.15
CA THR A 96 -5.54 -4.89 -28.00
C THR A 96 -4.91 -4.23 -29.21
N VAL A 97 -3.61 -4.43 -29.47
CA VAL A 97 -2.98 -3.92 -30.71
C VAL A 97 -2.23 -5.02 -31.45
N LYS A 98 -2.70 -5.25 -32.67
CA LYS A 98 -2.19 -6.09 -33.77
C LYS A 98 -0.78 -5.64 -34.23
N THR A 99 0.14 -6.60 -34.40
CA THR A 99 0.60 -7.16 -35.70
C THR A 99 1.38 -6.17 -36.59
N ASP A 100 2.69 -6.40 -36.77
CA ASP A 100 3.27 -6.59 -38.11
C ASP A 100 4.64 -7.29 -38.05
N ALA A 101 4.92 -8.10 -39.07
CA ALA A 101 6.18 -8.83 -39.30
C ALA A 101 6.99 -8.10 -40.39
N PRO A 102 8.29 -8.40 -40.60
CA PRO A 102 8.60 -9.47 -41.56
C PRO A 102 9.90 -10.26 -41.31
N SER A 103 9.97 -11.40 -42.00
CA SER A 103 11.02 -12.41 -42.13
C SER A 103 12.45 -11.94 -42.35
N GLN A 104 13.41 -12.77 -41.89
CA GLN A 104 14.51 -13.31 -42.71
C GLN A 104 15.17 -14.54 -42.06
N VAL A 105 15.35 -15.60 -42.86
CA VAL A 105 16.20 -16.80 -42.62
C VAL A 105 17.50 -16.62 -43.42
N PRO A 106 18.63 -17.30 -43.08
CA PRO A 106 18.84 -18.66 -43.54
C PRO A 106 19.62 -19.60 -42.58
N GLU A 107 19.71 -20.85 -43.03
CA GLU A 107 20.00 -22.13 -42.40
C GLU A 107 21.49 -22.40 -42.12
N ALA A 108 21.81 -23.29 -41.16
CA ALA A 108 22.67 -24.48 -41.36
C ALA A 108 22.93 -25.30 -40.06
N ASP A 109 22.65 -26.60 -40.19
CA ASP A 109 23.38 -27.78 -39.65
C ASP A 109 23.31 -28.21 -38.17
N SER A 110 22.34 -29.10 -37.91
CA SER A 110 22.51 -30.48 -37.40
C SER A 110 23.50 -30.76 -36.25
N ALA A 111 22.97 -30.90 -35.04
CA ALA A 111 23.43 -31.91 -34.07
C ALA A 111 22.34 -32.22 -33.03
N ARG A 112 21.48 -33.19 -33.40
CA ARG A 112 20.84 -34.21 -32.55
C ARG A 112 21.03 -34.05 -31.03
N HIS A 113 20.03 -33.52 -30.33
CA HIS A 113 19.84 -33.73 -28.89
C HIS A 113 18.35 -34.00 -28.58
N PRO A 114 18.03 -34.88 -27.63
CA PRO A 114 16.68 -35.42 -27.47
C PRO A 114 15.70 -34.33 -27.05
N SER A 115 14.55 -34.34 -27.72
CA SER A 115 13.33 -33.65 -27.30
C SER A 115 12.91 -34.17 -25.92
N SER A 116 13.31 -33.49 -24.85
CA SER A 116 12.56 -33.50 -23.60
C SER A 116 11.52 -32.39 -23.72
N GLN A 117 10.30 -32.77 -24.08
CA GLN A 117 9.12 -31.97 -23.82
C GLN A 117 9.16 -31.56 -22.34
N PRO A 118 8.85 -30.31 -21.95
CA PRO A 118 8.57 -30.03 -20.56
C PRO A 118 7.23 -30.70 -20.26
N ASP A 119 7.30 -31.89 -19.67
CA ASP A 119 6.15 -32.54 -19.05
C ASP A 119 5.47 -31.48 -18.17
N SER A 120 4.13 -31.42 -18.25
CA SER A 120 3.31 -30.69 -17.28
C SER A 120 3.85 -30.94 -15.87
N PRO A 121 3.96 -29.92 -14.99
CA PRO A 121 4.54 -30.12 -13.66
C PRO A 121 3.77 -31.24 -12.98
N SER A 122 4.44 -32.37 -12.79
CA SER A 122 3.84 -33.55 -12.18
C SER A 122 3.58 -33.24 -10.70
N ALA A 123 2.54 -33.83 -10.12
CA ALA A 123 2.24 -33.63 -8.69
C ALA A 123 3.45 -33.90 -7.78
N THR A 124 4.32 -34.83 -8.20
CA THR A 124 5.59 -35.19 -7.57
C THR A 124 6.68 -34.12 -7.68
N GLU A 125 6.74 -33.38 -8.78
CA GLU A 125 7.69 -32.27 -8.96
C GLU A 125 7.29 -31.10 -8.06
N LEU A 126 6.00 -30.78 -7.99
CA LEU A 126 5.49 -29.74 -7.09
C LEU A 126 5.73 -30.09 -5.62
N GLU A 127 5.52 -31.34 -5.22
CA GLU A 127 5.83 -31.82 -3.87
C GLU A 127 7.32 -31.64 -3.52
N SER A 128 8.22 -31.97 -4.45
CA SER A 128 9.66 -31.82 -4.27
C SER A 128 10.07 -30.36 -4.08
N LEU A 129 9.51 -29.45 -4.89
CA LEU A 129 9.75 -28.01 -4.78
C LEU A 129 9.21 -27.42 -3.47
N LEU A 130 8.03 -27.88 -3.02
CA LEU A 130 7.45 -27.48 -1.73
C LEU A 130 8.35 -27.91 -0.57
N MET A 131 8.84 -29.15 -0.58
CA MET A 131 9.78 -29.64 0.43
C MET A 131 11.09 -28.85 0.45
N GLU A 132 11.67 -28.56 -0.72
CA GLU A 132 12.89 -27.76 -0.83
C GLU A 132 12.69 -26.36 -0.23
N LYS A 133 11.55 -25.71 -0.51
CA LYS A 133 11.23 -24.40 0.07
C LYS A 133 11.00 -24.44 1.57
N MET A 134 10.34 -25.45 2.10
CA MET A 134 10.21 -25.60 3.57
C MET A 134 11.58 -25.75 4.24
N ILE A 135 12.48 -26.53 3.65
CA ILE A 135 13.86 -26.68 4.15
C ILE A 135 14.61 -25.33 4.07
N SER A 136 14.43 -24.57 2.99
CA SER A 136 15.00 -23.23 2.87
C SER A 136 14.49 -22.29 3.96
N CYS A 137 13.18 -22.31 4.26
CA CYS A 137 12.59 -21.49 5.33
C CYS A 137 13.18 -21.86 6.70
N ALA A 138 13.28 -23.16 7.00
CA ALA A 138 13.87 -23.64 8.24
C ALA A 138 15.36 -23.24 8.39
N ARG A 139 16.11 -23.19 7.28
CA ARG A 139 17.50 -22.69 7.28
C ARG A 139 17.55 -21.19 7.55
N SER A 140 16.68 -20.39 6.92
CA SER A 140 16.61 -18.94 7.14
C SER A 140 16.28 -18.59 8.60
N MET A 141 15.41 -19.37 9.25
CA MET A 141 15.06 -19.17 10.66
C MET A 141 16.24 -19.32 11.63
N ARG A 142 17.30 -20.08 11.27
CA ARG A 142 18.41 -20.37 12.20
C ARG A 142 19.20 -19.13 12.58
N SER A 143 19.27 -18.14 11.70
CA SER A 143 19.97 -16.87 11.91
C SER A 143 19.01 -15.67 12.02
N GLU A 144 17.70 -15.93 12.12
CA GLU A 144 16.71 -14.89 12.29
C GLU A 144 16.49 -14.65 13.79
N ASP A 145 16.54 -13.38 14.19
CA ASP A 145 16.33 -12.96 15.59
C ASP A 145 14.94 -12.31 15.78
N ASP A 146 14.27 -11.90 14.69
CA ASP A 146 12.94 -11.32 14.74
C ASP A 146 11.87 -12.41 14.95
N ILE A 147 11.28 -12.42 16.15
CA ILE A 147 10.25 -13.38 16.57
C ILE A 147 9.05 -13.41 15.60
N ARG A 148 8.65 -12.26 15.03
CA ARG A 148 7.50 -12.21 14.11
C ARG A 148 7.82 -12.94 12.82
N LYS A 149 9.01 -12.69 12.27
CA LYS A 149 9.45 -13.39 11.07
C LYS A 149 9.61 -14.88 11.32
N ILE A 150 10.14 -15.30 12.47
CA ILE A 150 10.22 -16.73 12.81
C ILE A 150 8.82 -17.35 12.82
N SER A 151 7.83 -16.67 13.41
CA SER A 151 6.43 -17.10 13.37
C SER A 151 5.91 -17.23 11.94
N ASP A 152 6.15 -16.24 11.09
CA ASP A 152 5.71 -16.25 9.69
C ASP A 152 6.33 -17.44 8.91
N HIS A 153 7.59 -17.76 9.15
CA HIS A 153 8.25 -18.94 8.54
C HIS A 153 7.64 -20.25 9.06
N MET A 154 7.31 -20.35 10.35
CA MET A 154 6.66 -21.52 10.94
C MET A 154 5.25 -21.73 10.35
N ASP A 155 4.47 -20.67 10.23
CA ASP A 155 3.14 -20.70 9.60
C ASP A 155 3.23 -21.13 8.12
N MET A 156 4.25 -20.66 7.40
CA MET A 156 4.50 -21.08 6.01
C MET A 156 4.80 -22.58 5.91
N ILE A 157 5.62 -23.11 6.83
CA ILE A 157 5.95 -24.54 6.88
C ILE A 157 4.68 -25.36 7.22
N GLU A 158 3.88 -24.93 8.18
CA GLU A 158 2.63 -25.61 8.55
C GLU A 158 1.66 -25.71 7.35
N ARG A 159 1.47 -24.59 6.64
CA ARG A 159 0.64 -24.56 5.42
C ARG A 159 1.21 -25.49 4.33
N GLY A 160 2.53 -25.49 4.13
CA GLY A 160 3.21 -26.37 3.18
C GLY A 160 2.99 -27.86 3.49
N LEU A 161 3.11 -28.25 4.76
CA LEU A 161 2.85 -29.62 5.21
C LEU A 161 1.39 -30.04 4.98
N SER A 162 0.44 -29.15 5.27
CA SER A 162 -0.99 -29.41 5.02
C SER A 162 -1.29 -29.62 3.53
N ILE A 163 -0.65 -28.84 2.66
CA ILE A 163 -0.79 -28.98 1.20
C ILE A 163 -0.25 -30.34 0.75
N ILE A 164 0.96 -30.71 1.16
CA ILE A 164 1.57 -32.01 0.81
C ILE A 164 0.71 -33.17 1.32
N GLU A 165 0.18 -33.08 2.55
CA GLU A 165 -0.70 -34.11 3.10
C GLU A 165 -1.95 -34.30 2.24
N LYS A 166 -2.56 -33.20 1.77
CA LYS A 166 -3.73 -33.25 0.88
C LYS A 166 -3.39 -33.80 -0.50
N MET A 167 -2.24 -33.41 -1.07
CA MET A 167 -1.77 -33.94 -2.35
C MET A 167 -1.59 -35.46 -2.28
N ARG A 168 -0.96 -35.96 -1.22
CA ARG A 168 -0.74 -37.40 -1.01
C ARG A 168 -2.03 -38.19 -0.77
N LYS A 169 -3.09 -37.56 -0.25
CA LYS A 169 -4.41 -38.20 -0.08
C LYS A 169 -5.23 -38.24 -1.37
N THR A 170 -4.85 -37.46 -2.38
CA THR A 170 -5.60 -37.30 -3.63
C THR A 170 -5.02 -38.15 -4.78
N LEU A 171 -3.78 -38.65 -4.61
CA LEU A 171 -3.11 -39.61 -5.49
C LEU A 171 -3.35 -41.05 -5.00
#